data_AF-A0A1M7B9U4-F1
#
_entry.id   AF-A0A1M7B9U4-F1
#
_cell.length_a   1.000
_cell.length_b   1.000
_cell.length_c   1.000
_cell.angle_alpha   90.00
_cell.angle_beta   90.00
_cell.angle_gamma   90.00
#
_symmetry.space_group_name_H-M   'P 1'
#
loop_
_entity.id
_entity.type
_entity.pdbx_description
1 polymer ?
#
loop_
_entity_poly.entity_id
_entity_poly.type
_entity_poly.pdbx_seq_one_letter_code
_entity_poly.pdbx_strand_id
1 'polypeptide(L)'
;MKYQVFFSKQPVFTLEELDAALESRGSPSSKKRKAMLAYYRKQGRLIMVRRGLYAVVPEGMDPDTAPVDPFLLAGKMTPDSILAYHTALQFHGKAYTVRNDFHYLSRTKSVP
;
A
#
# COMPACT_ATOMS: atom_id res chain seq x y z
N MET A 1 4.25 -13.30 12.83
CA MET A 1 4.46 -14.01 11.54
C MET A 1 5.83 -13.62 10.97
N LYS A 2 6.45 -14.41 10.07
CA LYS A 2 7.60 -13.93 9.27
C LYS A 2 7.11 -12.81 8.35
N TYR A 3 7.89 -11.74 8.14
CA TYR A 3 7.49 -10.58 7.31
C TYR A 3 6.97 -10.97 5.92
N GLN A 4 7.53 -12.03 5.33
CA GLN A 4 7.07 -12.60 4.06
C GLN A 4 5.58 -12.98 4.07
N VAL A 5 5.07 -13.58 5.16
CA VAL A 5 3.66 -13.97 5.27
C VAL A 5 2.75 -12.74 5.30
N PHE A 6 3.21 -11.63 5.89
CA PHE A 6 2.47 -10.37 5.87
C PHE A 6 2.45 -9.79 4.45
N PHE A 7 3.60 -9.76 3.77
CA PHE A 7 3.70 -9.27 2.39
C PHE A 7 2.83 -10.06 1.41
N SER A 8 2.68 -11.38 1.60
CA SER A 8 1.78 -12.20 0.78
C SER A 8 0.30 -11.91 1.04
N LYS A 9 -0.08 -11.46 2.24
CA LYS A 9 -1.47 -11.18 2.61
C LYS A 9 -1.88 -9.74 2.27
N GLN A 10 -0.96 -8.80 2.41
CA GLN A 10 -1.22 -7.38 2.30
C GLN A 10 -0.32 -6.76 1.21
N PRO A 11 -0.76 -6.74 -0.06
CA PRO A 11 0.06 -6.27 -1.17
C PRO A 11 0.29 -4.76 -1.14
N VAL A 12 -0.59 -4.00 -0.49
CA VAL A 12 -0.42 -2.57 -0.21
C VAL A 12 -0.73 -2.32 1.26
N PHE A 13 0.19 -1.70 1.97
CA PHE A 13 0.07 -1.49 3.40
C PHE A 13 0.64 -0.15 3.89
N THR A 14 0.08 0.34 4.99
CA THR A 14 0.60 1.50 5.72
C THR A 14 1.54 1.08 6.85
N LEU A 15 2.35 2.00 7.37
CA LEU A 15 3.16 1.74 8.55
C LEU A 15 2.33 1.36 9.78
N GLU A 16 1.15 1.96 9.92
CA GLU A 16 0.22 1.68 11.02
C GLU A 16 -0.32 0.24 10.94
N GLU A 17 -0.68 -0.22 9.75
CA GLU A 17 -1.12 -1.60 9.52
C GLU A 17 0.00 -2.61 9.76
N LEU A 18 1.23 -2.27 9.34
CA LEU A 18 2.41 -3.08 9.63
C LEU A 18 2.64 -3.19 11.15
N ASP A 19 2.46 -2.10 11.87
CA ASP A 19 2.61 -2.07 13.32
C ASP A 19 1.53 -2.89 14.01
N ALA A 20 0.26 -2.69 13.65
CA ALA A 20 -0.86 -3.47 14.15
C ALA A 20 -0.67 -4.98 13.89
N ALA A 21 -0.16 -5.37 12.72
CA ALA A 21 0.13 -6.76 12.40
C ALA A 21 1.28 -7.36 13.25
N LEU A 22 2.18 -6.51 13.74
CA LEU A 22 3.36 -6.90 14.54
C LEU A 22 3.16 -6.74 16.04
N GLU A 23 2.12 -6.04 16.50
CA GLU A 23 1.80 -5.85 17.93
C GLU A 23 1.73 -7.19 18.69
N SER A 24 1.18 -8.23 18.07
CA SER A 24 1.15 -9.61 18.61
C SER A 24 2.54 -10.21 18.94
N ARG A 25 3.64 -9.61 18.46
CA ARG A 25 5.03 -10.04 18.69
C ARG A 25 5.92 -8.97 19.35
N GLY A 26 5.35 -7.83 19.72
CA GLY A 26 6.09 -6.65 20.16
C GLY A 26 6.49 -5.79 18.98
N SER A 27 5.90 -4.60 18.90
CA SER A 27 6.16 -3.64 17.82
C SER A 27 7.66 -3.32 17.75
N PRO A 28 8.31 -3.52 16.59
CA PRO A 28 9.72 -3.23 16.47
C PRO A 28 9.97 -1.74 16.72
N SER A 29 11.06 -1.42 17.44
CA SER A 29 11.53 -0.05 17.56
C SER A 29 11.59 0.63 16.19
N SER A 30 11.22 1.91 16.11
CA SER A 30 11.22 2.71 14.88
C SER A 30 12.51 2.53 14.04
N LYS A 31 13.67 2.42 14.69
CA LYS A 31 14.96 2.19 14.03
C LYS A 31 15.04 0.82 13.34
N LYS A 32 14.58 -0.24 14.00
CA LYS A 32 14.53 -1.60 13.44
C LYS A 32 13.55 -1.66 12.25
N ARG A 33 12.38 -1.04 12.38
CA ARG A 33 11.38 -0.95 11.30
C ARG A 33 11.96 -0.25 10.07
N LYS A 34 12.60 0.91 10.26
CA LYS A 34 13.23 1.66 9.17
C LYS A 34 14.34 0.86 8.48
N ALA A 35 15.18 0.17 9.24
CA ALA A 35 16.22 -0.70 8.69
C ALA A 35 15.63 -1.88 7.89
N MET A 36 14.55 -2.49 8.39
CA MET A 36 13.83 -3.57 7.72
C MET A 36 13.21 -3.11 6.39
N LEU A 37 12.52 -1.96 6.38
CA LEU A 37 11.95 -1.39 5.16
C LEU A 37 13.04 -1.04 4.14
N ALA A 38 14.15 -0.46 4.59
CA ALA A 38 15.29 -0.16 3.72
C ALA A 38 15.91 -1.45 3.12
N TYR A 39 16.02 -2.51 3.93
CA TYR A 39 16.52 -3.81 3.47
C TYR A 39 15.64 -4.40 2.37
N TYR A 40 14.32 -4.53 2.60
CA TYR A 40 13.42 -5.12 1.59
C TYR A 40 13.22 -4.22 0.37
N ARG A 41 13.31 -2.90 0.53
CA ARG A 41 13.34 -1.98 -0.61
C ARG A 41 14.61 -2.16 -1.46
N LYS A 42 15.78 -2.31 -0.83
CA LYS A 42 17.04 -2.60 -1.54
C LYS A 42 17.01 -3.94 -2.27
N GLN A 43 16.28 -4.92 -1.73
CA GLN A 43 16.04 -6.21 -2.39
C GLN A 43 14.99 -6.15 -3.51
N GLY A 44 14.38 -4.99 -3.79
CA GLY A 44 13.32 -4.87 -4.79
C GLY A 44 11.99 -5.54 -4.36
N ARG A 45 11.80 -5.87 -3.08
CA ARG A 45 10.57 -6.51 -2.60
C ARG A 45 9.50 -5.52 -2.16
N LEU A 46 9.87 -4.25 -1.98
CA LEU A 46 8.98 -3.18 -1.56
C LEU A 46 9.20 -1.94 -2.41
N ILE A 47 8.10 -1.34 -2.87
CA ILE A 47 8.06 -0.05 -3.53
C ILE A 47 7.48 0.96 -2.55
N MET A 48 8.19 2.07 -2.37
CA MET A 48 7.68 3.19 -1.57
C MET A 48 6.86 4.07 -2.49
N VAL A 49 5.53 4.03 -2.36
CA VAL A 49 4.63 4.87 -3.16
C VAL A 49 4.66 6.30 -2.62
N ARG A 50 4.60 6.45 -1.30
CA ARG A 50 4.78 7.72 -0.60
C ARG A 50 5.25 7.48 0.83
N ARG A 51 5.47 8.56 1.60
CA ARG A 51 5.89 8.44 2.99
C ARG A 51 4.83 7.72 3.83
N GLY A 52 5.13 6.50 4.22
CA GLY A 52 4.29 5.68 5.10
C GLY A 52 3.37 4.68 4.37
N LEU A 53 3.39 4.66 3.03
CA LEU A 53 2.61 3.75 2.20
C LEU A 53 3.55 2.95 1.29
N TYR A 54 3.43 1.63 1.37
CA TYR A 54 4.30 0.70 0.65
C TYR A 54 3.47 -0.30 -0.14
N ALA A 55 3.97 -0.65 -1.31
CA ALA A 55 3.48 -1.75 -2.13
C ALA A 55 4.50 -2.89 -2.14
N VAL A 56 4.01 -4.12 -2.09
CA VAL A 56 4.82 -5.35 -2.15
C VAL A 56 5.01 -5.74 -3.60
N VAL A 57 6.24 -6.08 -3.95
CA VAL A 57 6.55 -6.73 -5.23
C VAL A 57 6.43 -8.24 -5.03
N PRO A 58 5.55 -8.93 -5.79
CA PRO A 58 5.46 -10.38 -5.75
C PRO A 58 6.79 -11.05 -6.09
N GLU A 59 7.00 -12.26 -5.58
CA GLU A 59 8.25 -12.99 -5.84
C GLU A 59 8.39 -13.31 -7.34
N GLY A 60 9.58 -13.04 -7.90
CA GLY A 60 9.87 -13.29 -9.32
C GLY A 60 9.47 -12.17 -10.28
N MET A 61 8.91 -11.06 -9.79
CA MET A 61 8.60 -9.89 -10.61
C MET A 61 9.61 -8.76 -10.45
N ASP A 62 9.76 -7.97 -11.52
CA ASP A 62 10.57 -6.75 -11.50
C ASP A 62 9.80 -5.63 -10.78
N PRO A 63 10.40 -4.93 -9.80
CA PRO A 63 9.83 -3.76 -9.16
C PRO A 63 9.19 -2.75 -10.11
N ASP A 64 9.78 -2.53 -11.29
CA ASP A 64 9.31 -1.51 -12.22
C ASP A 64 8.05 -1.94 -13.00
N THR A 65 7.74 -3.24 -13.01
CA THR A 65 6.57 -3.82 -13.71
C THR A 65 5.56 -4.47 -12.78
N ALA A 66 5.81 -4.43 -11.47
CA ALA A 66 4.98 -5.07 -10.47
C ALA A 66 3.54 -4.52 -10.53
N PRO A 67 2.51 -5.37 -10.73
CA PRO A 67 1.13 -4.95 -10.77
C PRO A 67 0.69 -4.57 -9.36
N VAL A 68 0.57 -3.27 -9.11
CA VAL A 68 -0.04 -2.73 -7.90
C VAL A 68 -1.50 -2.42 -8.21
N ASP A 69 -2.42 -2.95 -7.41
CA ASP A 69 -3.85 -2.65 -7.54
C ASP A 69 -4.09 -1.15 -7.28
N PRO A 70 -4.52 -0.38 -8.29
CA PRO A 70 -4.71 1.06 -8.15
C PRO A 70 -5.86 1.43 -7.21
N PHE A 71 -6.89 0.59 -7.09
CA PHE A 71 -8.02 0.85 -6.19
C PHE A 71 -7.61 0.65 -4.74
N LEU A 72 -6.84 -0.40 -4.47
CA LEU A 72 -6.27 -0.62 -3.15
C LEU A 72 -5.31 0.50 -2.76
N LEU A 73 -4.54 1.00 -3.74
CA LEU A 73 -3.65 2.11 -3.52
C LEU A 73 -4.40 3.41 -3.21
N ALA A 74 -5.41 3.75 -4.03
CA ALA A 74 -6.25 4.93 -3.84
C ALA A 74 -6.99 4.90 -2.50
N GLY A 75 -7.45 3.72 -2.07
CA GLY A 75 -8.12 3.52 -0.78
C GLY A 75 -7.19 3.55 0.44
N LYS A 76 -5.87 3.63 0.25
CA LYS A 76 -4.87 3.78 1.32
C LYS A 76 -4.03 5.05 1.18
N MET A 77 -4.42 5.97 0.31
CA MET A 77 -3.71 7.23 0.14
C MET A 77 -3.80 8.10 1.39
N THR A 78 -4.91 8.08 2.10
CA THR A 78 -5.07 8.70 3.42
C THR A 78 -5.75 7.73 4.39
N PRO A 79 -5.64 7.93 5.71
CA PRO A 79 -6.29 7.04 6.67
C PRO A 79 -7.82 6.96 6.51
N ASP A 80 -8.42 8.04 5.99
CA ASP A 80 -9.85 8.21 5.77
C ASP A 80 -10.23 8.24 4.28
N SER A 81 -9.36 7.74 3.38
CA SER A 81 -9.66 7.78 1.94
C SER A 81 -10.83 6.90 1.57
N ILE A 82 -11.80 7.48 0.86
CA ILE A 82 -12.95 6.78 0.27
C ILE A 82 -12.88 6.93 -1.25
N LEU A 83 -12.99 5.83 -1.98
CA LEU A 83 -13.08 5.86 -3.44
C LEU A 83 -14.36 6.58 -3.86
N ALA A 84 -14.23 7.59 -4.72
CA ALA A 84 -15.34 8.46 -5.06
C ALA A 84 -15.40 8.75 -6.56
N TYR A 85 -16.51 9.36 -7.00
CA TYR A 85 -16.75 9.74 -8.40
C TYR A 85 -16.61 8.54 -9.35
N HIS A 86 -15.90 8.74 -10.46
CA HIS A 86 -15.67 7.72 -11.47
C HIS A 86 -14.98 6.47 -10.91
N THR A 87 -14.03 6.63 -9.99
CA THR A 87 -13.31 5.51 -9.37
C THR A 87 -14.25 4.52 -8.69
N ALA A 88 -15.26 5.03 -7.98
CA ALA A 88 -16.24 4.18 -7.30
C ALA A 88 -17.09 3.41 -8.32
N LEU A 89 -17.52 4.08 -9.40
CA LEU A 89 -18.24 3.42 -10.49
C LEU A 89 -17.40 2.35 -11.17
N GLN A 90 -16.11 2.62 -11.38
CA GLN A 90 -15.18 1.69 -12.01
C GLN A 90 -14.90 0.48 -11.12
N PHE A 91 -14.70 0.71 -9.81
CA PHE A 91 -14.55 -0.36 -8.83
C PHE A 91 -15.78 -1.27 -8.77
N HIS A 92 -16.99 -0.70 -8.88
CA HIS A 92 -18.24 -1.46 -8.92
C HIS A 92 -18.59 -2.06 -10.30
N GLY A 93 -17.74 -1.89 -11.32
CA GLY A 93 -18.02 -2.37 -12.68
C GLY A 93 -19.22 -1.68 -13.35
N LYS A 94 -19.59 -0.49 -12.88
CA LYS A 94 -20.69 0.34 -13.40
C LYS A 94 -20.22 1.49 -14.29
N ALA A 95 -18.91 1.73 -14.34
CA ALA A 95 -18.36 2.74 -15.24
C ALA A 95 -18.45 2.27 -16.70
N TYR A 96 -18.93 3.17 -17.55
CA TYR A 96 -18.97 2.94 -19.00
C TYR A 96 -17.58 2.99 -19.65
N THR A 97 -16.63 3.68 -19.02
CA THR A 97 -15.27 3.88 -19.53
C THR A 97 -14.26 3.48 -18.47
N VAL A 98 -13.17 2.85 -18.89
CA VAL A 98 -12.02 2.58 -18.02
C VAL A 98 -11.12 3.81 -18.05
N ARG A 99 -10.75 4.32 -16.88
CA ARG A 99 -9.75 5.39 -16.77
C ARG A 99 -8.56 4.97 -15.92
N ASN A 100 -7.45 5.67 -16.13
CA ASN A 100 -6.20 5.51 -15.39
C ASN A 100 -5.99 6.64 -14.37
N ASP A 101 -6.96 7.53 -14.17
CA ASP A 101 -7.01 8.52 -13.09
C ASP A 101 -7.91 8.01 -11.95
N PHE A 102 -7.36 7.95 -10.74
CA PHE A 102 -8.06 7.43 -9.56
C PHE A 102 -8.32 8.56 -8.57
N HIS A 103 -9.59 8.96 -8.44
CA HIS A 103 -10.05 9.93 -7.46
C HIS A 103 -10.48 9.26 -6.15
N TYR A 104 -10.05 9.85 -5.04
CA TYR A 104 -10.51 9.52 -3.69
C TYR A 104 -10.90 10.81 -2.96
N LEU A 105 -11.84 10.69 -2.03
CA LEU A 105 -12.22 11.75 -1.10
C LEU A 105 -11.58 11.49 0.25
N SER A 106 -11.17 12.56 0.91
CA SER A 106 -10.52 12.53 2.22
C SER A 106 -10.84 13.83 2.94
N ARG A 107 -11.12 13.76 4.24
CA ARG A 107 -11.22 14.93 5.12
C ARG A 107 -9.82 15.38 5.57
N THR A 108 -8.87 14.46 5.61
CA THR A 108 -7.47 14.76 5.90
C THR A 108 -6.75 15.29 4.67
N LYS A 109 -5.88 16.29 4.85
CA LYS A 109 -5.03 16.78 3.76
C LYS A 109 -4.04 15.69 3.33
N SER A 110 -4.09 15.31 2.06
CA SER A 110 -3.07 14.45 1.46
C SER A 110 -1.74 15.20 1.41
N VAL A 111 -0.72 14.65 2.07
CA VAL A 111 0.66 15.14 1.95
C VAL A 111 1.29 14.45 0.74
N PRO A 112 2.13 15.09 -0.07
CA PRO A 112 2.94 14.38 -1.06
C PRO A 112 3.85 13.32 -0.42
#